data_AF-A0AAI8TRC0-F1
#
_entry.id   AF-A0AAI8TRC0-F1
#
_cell.length_a   1.000
_cell.length_b   1.000
_cell.length_c   1.000
_cell.angle_alpha   90.00
_cell.angle_beta   90.00
_cell.angle_gamma   90.00
#
_symmetry.space_group_name_H-M   'P 1'
#
loop_
_entity.id
_entity.type
_entity.pdbx_description
1 polymer ?
#
loop_
_entity_poly.entity_id
_entity_poly.type
_entity_poly.pdbx_seq_one_letter_code
_entity_poly.pdbx_strand_id
1 'polypeptide(L)'
;MAVLRRYLAIQAMTLVCGIVGPIFLVVYFAAQPDPTLKWMYWAGLFVTAADILIALAITQSTLKAEEPADVRIALSLQNFRQRHDDS
;
A
#
# COMPACT_ATOMS: atom_id res chain seq x y z
N MET A 1 -24.91 -7.46 -6.34
CA MET A 1 -24.08 -6.90 -7.43
C MET A 1 -23.35 -5.58 -7.11
N ALA A 2 -23.54 -4.96 -5.92
CA ALA A 2 -22.89 -3.68 -5.61
C ALA A 2 -21.47 -3.81 -5.04
N VAL A 3 -21.21 -4.80 -4.17
CA VAL A 3 -19.92 -4.97 -3.49
C VAL A 3 -18.81 -5.30 -4.49
N LEU A 4 -19.05 -6.27 -5.39
CA LEU A 4 -18.09 -6.65 -6.43
C LEU A 4 -17.76 -5.49 -7.38
N ARG A 5 -18.75 -4.68 -7.77
CA ARG A 5 -18.54 -3.49 -8.61
C ARG A 5 -17.75 -2.40 -7.88
N ARG A 6 -17.98 -2.22 -6.57
CA ARG A 6 -17.22 -1.28 -5.72
C ARG A 6 -15.77 -1.74 -5.57
N TYR A 7 -15.56 -3.04 -5.34
CA TYR A 7 -14.24 -3.64 -5.21
C TYR A 7 -13.45 -3.51 -6.51
N LEU A 8 -14.07 -3.80 -7.65
CA LEU A 8 -13.46 -3.71 -8.96
C LEU A 8 -13.11 -2.26 -9.35
N ALA A 9 -13.92 -1.28 -8.93
CA ALA A 9 -13.63 0.14 -9.12
C ALA A 9 -12.45 0.61 -8.24
N ILE A 10 -12.39 0.18 -6.98
CA ILE A 10 -11.27 0.49 -6.07
C ILE A 10 -9.99 -0.20 -6.54
N GLN A 11 -10.10 -1.43 -7.05
CA GLN A 11 -8.98 -2.22 -7.58
C GLN A 11 -8.44 -1.65 -8.89
N ALA A 12 -9.33 -1.19 -9.78
CA ALA A 12 -8.93 -0.44 -10.96
C ALA A 12 -8.28 0.90 -10.59
N MET A 13 -8.81 1.63 -9.59
CA MET A 13 -8.19 2.85 -9.08
C MET A 13 -6.80 2.61 -8.49
N THR A 14 -6.60 1.53 -7.74
CA THR A 14 -5.29 1.18 -7.15
C THR A 14 -4.30 0.68 -8.21
N LEU A 15 -4.75 -0.06 -9.23
CA LEU A 15 -3.91 -0.46 -10.35
C LEU A 15 -3.51 0.73 -11.24
N VAL A 16 -4.44 1.65 -11.47
CA VAL A 16 -4.16 2.90 -12.19
C VAL A 16 -3.21 3.76 -11.36
N CYS A 17 -3.50 4.07 -10.09
CA CYS A 17 -2.60 4.89 -9.28
C CYS A 17 -1.21 4.25 -9.03
N GLY A 18 -1.15 2.94 -8.77
CA GLY A 18 0.10 2.25 -8.42
C GLY A 18 1.12 2.10 -9.54
N ILE A 19 0.66 2.03 -10.80
CA ILE A 19 1.54 1.90 -11.98
C ILE A 19 1.68 3.21 -12.76
N VAL A 20 0.78 4.18 -12.55
CA VAL A 20 0.84 5.48 -13.24
C VAL A 20 2.10 6.25 -12.88
N GLY A 21 2.60 6.17 -11.64
CA GLY A 21 3.84 6.85 -11.24
C GLY A 21 5.07 6.43 -12.07
N PRO A 22 5.41 5.13 -12.10
CA PRO A 22 6.49 4.62 -12.94
C PRO A 22 6.29 4.88 -14.43
N ILE A 23 5.07 4.71 -14.97
CA ILE A 23 4.78 4.97 -16.39
C ILE A 23 4.98 6.44 -16.75
N PHE A 24 4.53 7.39 -15.94
CA PHE A 24 4.71 8.82 -16.22
C PHE A 24 6.18 9.22 -16.24
N LEU A 25 6.98 8.68 -15.32
CA LEU A 25 8.43 8.89 -15.29
C LEU A 25 9.10 8.29 -16.54
N VAL A 26 8.74 7.06 -16.93
CA VAL A 26 9.26 6.42 -18.15
C VAL A 26 8.89 7.24 -19.39
N VAL A 27 7.65 7.72 -19.50
CA VAL A 27 7.19 8.54 -20.64
C VAL A 27 7.89 9.90 -20.66
N TYR A 28 8.12 10.54 -19.51
CA TYR A 28 8.86 11.81 -19.44
C TYR A 28 10.32 11.65 -19.90
N PHE A 29 11.00 10.58 -19.51
CA PHE A 29 12.38 10.34 -19.96
C PHE A 29 12.45 9.84 -21.42
N ALA A 30 11.43 9.13 -21.91
CA ALA A 30 11.33 8.67 -23.29
C ALA A 30 10.98 9.82 -24.27
N ALA A 31 10.18 10.79 -23.84
CA ALA A 31 9.84 11.97 -24.62
C ALA A 31 10.95 13.04 -24.51
N GLN A 32 11.93 12.96 -25.40
CA GLN A 32 13.02 13.94 -25.58
C GLN A 32 12.48 15.36 -25.92
N PRO A 33 13.34 16.40 -25.85
CA PRO A 33 13.22 17.54 -24.94
C PRO A 33 12.19 18.59 -25.42
N ASP A 34 10.90 18.29 -25.29
CA ASP A 34 9.87 19.31 -25.51
C ASP A 34 9.63 20.08 -24.19
N PRO A 35 9.95 21.40 -24.10
CA PRO A 35 9.80 22.18 -22.86
C PRO A 35 8.35 22.23 -22.34
N THR A 36 7.39 21.87 -23.18
CA THR A 36 5.98 21.72 -22.83
C THR A 36 5.73 20.56 -21.85
N LEU A 37 6.61 19.55 -21.81
CA LEU A 37 6.47 18.36 -20.95
C LEU A 37 6.91 18.58 -19.49
N LYS A 38 7.41 19.77 -19.13
CA LYS A 38 7.84 20.07 -17.75
C LYS A 38 6.71 19.96 -16.72
N TRP A 39 5.46 20.22 -17.12
CA TRP A 39 4.31 20.01 -16.24
C TRP A 39 4.11 18.53 -15.94
N MET A 40 4.37 17.66 -16.93
CA MET A 40 4.19 16.21 -16.85
C MET A 40 5.20 15.59 -15.88
N TYR A 41 6.43 16.13 -15.82
CA TYR A 41 7.43 15.73 -14.82
C TYR A 41 6.95 16.00 -13.39
N TRP A 42 6.51 17.24 -13.11
CA TRP A 42 6.08 17.63 -11.77
C TRP A 42 4.81 16.91 -11.34
N ALA A 43 3.85 16.74 -12.26
CA ALA A 43 2.65 15.95 -12.00
C ALA A 43 2.99 14.47 -11.75
N GLY A 44 3.86 13.87 -12.57
CA GLY A 44 4.30 12.48 -12.43
C GLY A 44 5.07 12.22 -11.13
N LEU A 45 5.98 13.15 -10.75
CA LEU A 45 6.71 13.09 -9.50
C LEU A 45 5.76 13.19 -8.29
N PHE A 46 4.79 14.09 -8.33
CA PHE A 46 3.80 14.26 -7.27
C PHE A 46 2.92 13.00 -7.10
N VAL A 47 2.43 12.44 -8.21
CA VAL A 47 1.62 11.22 -8.18
C VAL A 47 2.43 10.03 -7.65
N THR A 48 3.67 9.88 -8.10
CA THR A 48 4.57 8.81 -7.62
C THR A 48 4.87 8.94 -6.13
N ALA A 49 5.18 10.16 -5.67
CA ALA A 49 5.44 10.42 -4.25
C ALA A 49 4.19 10.13 -3.39
N ALA A 50 3.01 10.57 -3.84
CA ALA A 50 1.76 10.28 -3.17
C ALA A 50 1.47 8.77 -3.10
N ASP A 51 1.73 8.03 -4.18
CA ASP A 51 1.53 6.58 -4.23
C ASP A 51 2.44 5.84 -3.22
N ILE A 52 3.73 6.18 -3.17
CA ILE A 52 4.68 5.62 -2.19
C ILE A 52 4.27 5.96 -0.75
N LEU A 53 3.83 7.20 -0.49
CA LEU A 53 3.39 7.63 0.84
C LEU A 53 2.13 6.87 1.29
N ILE A 54 1.19 6.63 0.37
CA ILE A 54 0.01 5.81 0.65
C ILE A 54 0.42 4.37 0.94
N ALA A 55 1.33 3.78 0.15
CA ALA A 55 1.83 2.43 0.39
C ALA A 55 2.47 2.31 1.78
N LEU A 56 3.34 3.25 2.15
CA LEU A 56 3.97 3.28 3.48
C LEU A 56 2.94 3.48 4.60
N ALA A 57 1.95 4.34 4.43
CA ALA A 57 0.89 4.56 5.42
C ALA A 57 0.06 3.29 5.65
N ILE A 58 -0.29 2.57 4.58
CA ILE A 58 -0.99 1.28 4.65
C ILE A 58 -0.10 0.26 5.39
N THR A 59 1.16 0.10 4.99
CA THR A 59 2.10 -0.83 5.66
C THR A 59 2.24 -0.51 7.14
N GLN A 60 2.40 0.76 7.52
CA GLN A 60 2.45 1.14 8.93
C GLN A 60 1.16 0.83 9.69
N SER A 61 0.00 1.05 9.05
CA SER A 61 -1.30 0.70 9.66
C SER A 61 -1.48 -0.81 9.84
N THR A 62 -0.99 -1.62 8.90
CA THR A 62 -1.01 -3.09 8.97
C THR A 62 -0.08 -3.59 10.07
N LEU A 63 1.17 -3.11 10.14
CA LEU A 63 2.12 -3.53 11.19
C LEU A 63 1.59 -3.20 12.59
N LYS A 64 0.98 -2.03 12.78
CA LYS A 64 0.35 -1.65 14.05
C LYS A 64 -0.86 -2.51 14.42
N ALA A 65 -1.56 -3.06 13.43
CA ALA A 65 -2.69 -3.96 13.65
C ALA A 65 -2.26 -5.39 14.01
N GLU A 66 -1.06 -5.81 13.62
CA GLU A 66 -0.52 -7.16 13.85
C GLU A 66 0.12 -7.32 15.24
N GLU A 67 0.75 -6.25 15.76
CA GLU A 67 1.39 -6.23 17.10
C GLU A 67 0.47 -6.68 18.28
N PRO A 68 -0.82 -6.29 18.39
CA PRO A 68 -1.68 -6.75 19.47
C PRO A 68 -2.25 -8.16 19.28
N ALA A 69 -2.22 -8.72 18.06
CA ALA A 69 -2.76 -10.04 17.79
C ALA A 69 -1.76 -11.13 18.21
N ASP A 70 -0.50 -11.01 17.79
CA ASP A 70 0.54 -11.99 18.08
C ASP A 70 0.89 -12.06 19.56
N VAL A 71 0.95 -10.90 20.25
CA VAL A 71 1.22 -10.85 21.70
C VAL A 71 0.08 -11.52 22.49
N ARG A 72 -1.18 -11.29 22.12
CA ARG A 72 -2.32 -11.93 22.80
C ARG A 72 -2.42 -13.42 22.51
N ILE A 73 -2.10 -13.84 21.28
CA ILE A 73 -2.04 -15.26 20.92
C ILE A 73 -0.91 -15.94 21.70
N ALA A 74 0.28 -15.34 21.75
CA ALA A 74 1.42 -15.84 22.51
C ALA A 74 1.11 -15.97 24.01
N LEU A 75 0.50 -14.95 24.62
CA LEU A 75 0.05 -14.99 26.02
C LEU A 75 -1.00 -16.07 26.27
N SER A 76 -1.95 -16.25 25.33
CA SER A 76 -2.99 -17.28 25.47
C SER A 76 -2.41 -18.69 25.43
N LEU A 77 -1.41 -18.94 24.57
CA LEU A 77 -0.73 -20.22 24.46
C LEU A 77 0.13 -20.52 25.69
N GLN A 78 0.78 -19.50 26.26
CA GLN A 78 1.56 -19.66 27.49
C GLN A 78 0.67 -20.05 28.68
N ASN A 79 -0.49 -19.41 28.83
CA ASN A 79 -1.46 -19.78 29.87
C ASN A 79 -1.97 -21.23 29.71
N PHE A 80 -2.19 -21.69 28.49
CA PHE A 80 -2.56 -23.08 28.23
C PHE A 80 -1.44 -24.06 28.56
N ARG A 81 -0.18 -23.72 28.28
CA ARG A 81 0.99 -24.55 28.61
C ARG A 81 1.17 -24.70 30.12
N GLN A 82 1.12 -23.59 30.88
CA GLN A 82 1.23 -23.65 32.34
C GLN A 82 0.16 -24.53 32.97
N ARG A 83 -1.08 -24.48 32.46
CA ARG A 83 -2.18 -25.30 32.98
C ARG A 83 -1.97 -26.81 32.81
N HIS A 84 -1.12 -27.22 31.87
CA HIS A 84 -0.84 -28.63 31.59
C HIS A 84 0.33 -29.17 32.41
N ASP A 85 1.29 -28.32 32.82
CA ASP A 85 2.41 -28.74 33.68
C ASP A 85 2.03 -28.84 35.17
N ASP A 86 0.91 -28.24 35.58
CA ASP A 86 0.40 -28.25 36.96
C ASP A 86 -0.59 -29.40 37.27
N SER A 87 -0.81 -30.36 36.35
CA SER A 87 -1.68 -31.56 36.54
C SER A 87 -0.88 -32.86 36.45
#